data_AF-A0A7R8VWH0-F1
#
_entry.id   AF-A0A7R8VWH0-F1
#
_cell.length_a   1.000
_cell.length_b   1.000
_cell.length_c   1.000
_cell.angle_alpha   90.00
_cell.angle_beta   90.00
_cell.angle_gamma   90.00
#
_symmetry.space_group_name_H-M   'P 1'
#
loop_
_entity.id
_entity.type
_entity.pdbx_description
1 polymer ?
#
loop_
_entity_poly.entity_id
_entity_poly.type
_entity_poly.pdbx_seq_one_letter_code
_entity_poly.pdbx_strand_id
1 'polypeptide(L)'
;VVYCDYTASGRSLQFIEDYILREVLPCYGNTHTTTSITSLQSTLYRPLNIGDFYSRHEAKDIFRNAVHASEHDAVIFAGHGCTGAVHKLIHALDLAEPPIVFVGPCEHHSNLLPWRERGAKVSDKTWNSHCSIKERLNQSS
;
A
#
# COMPACT_ATOMS: atom_id res chain seq x y z
N VAL A 1 -7.08 5.33 31.88
CA VAL A 1 -6.94 4.09 31.08
C VAL A 1 -5.67 4.22 30.25
N VAL A 2 -4.73 3.27 30.34
CA VAL A 2 -3.53 3.23 29.49
C VAL A 2 -3.85 2.37 28.27
N TYR A 3 -3.59 2.89 27.07
CA TYR A 3 -3.80 2.15 25.82
C TYR A 3 -2.48 1.50 25.41
N CYS A 4 -2.50 0.17 25.23
CA CYS A 4 -1.29 -0.62 24.93
C CYS A 4 -1.41 -1.39 23.60
N ASP A 5 -2.35 -1.04 22.72
CA ASP A 5 -2.66 -1.79 21.50
C ASP A 5 -2.36 -0.99 20.21
N TYR A 6 -1.25 -0.24 20.23
CA TYR A 6 -0.80 0.56 19.08
C TYR A 6 -0.42 -0.28 17.85
N THR A 7 -0.19 -1.58 18.03
CA THR A 7 0.06 -2.53 16.95
C THR A 7 -1.19 -2.83 16.13
N ALA A 8 -2.38 -2.83 16.75
CA ALA A 8 -3.63 -3.08 16.05
C ALA A 8 -4.15 -1.81 15.35
N SER A 9 -4.12 -0.67 16.04
CA SER A 9 -4.47 0.62 15.46
C SER A 9 -3.90 1.78 16.27
N GLY A 10 -3.48 2.83 15.57
CA GLY A 10 -3.19 4.11 16.21
C GLY A 10 -4.47 4.74 16.77
N ARG A 11 -4.38 5.35 17.95
CA ARG A 11 -5.41 6.30 18.39
C ARG A 11 -5.32 7.57 17.55
N SER A 12 -6.40 8.33 17.51
CA SER A 12 -6.38 9.61 16.83
C SER A 12 -5.34 10.54 17.48
N LEU A 13 -4.67 11.28 16.61
CA LEU A 13 -3.60 12.19 17.00
C LEU A 13 -4.12 13.60 16.79
N GLN A 14 -4.22 14.35 17.89
CA GLN A 14 -4.83 15.69 17.88
C GLN A 14 -4.18 16.62 16.85
N PHE A 15 -2.86 16.53 16.65
CA PHE A 15 -2.18 17.36 15.65
C PHE A 15 -2.59 17.02 14.20
N ILE A 16 -2.95 15.76 13.91
CA ILE A 16 -3.46 15.36 12.60
C ILE A 16 -4.90 15.87 12.44
N GLU A 17 -5.72 15.73 13.48
CA GLU A 17 -7.09 16.24 13.47
C GLU A 17 -7.14 17.76 13.29
N ASP A 18 -6.30 18.49 14.02
CA ASP A 18 -6.18 19.95 13.93
C ASP A 18 -5.75 20.38 12.52
N TYR A 19 -4.80 19.66 11.91
CA TYR A 19 -4.37 19.92 10.54
C TYR A 19 -5.51 19.67 9.54
N ILE A 20 -6.23 18.56 9.68
CA ILE A 20 -7.40 18.27 8.82
C ILE A 20 -8.44 19.38 8.97
N LEU A 21 -8.77 19.77 10.20
CA LEU A 21 -9.78 20.78 10.49
C LEU A 21 -9.42 22.17 9.95
N ARG A 22 -8.14 22.56 10.03
CA ARG A 22 -7.69 23.93 9.72
C ARG A 22 -7.15 24.10 8.31
N GLU A 23 -6.50 23.09 7.74
CA GLU A 23 -5.79 23.19 6.46
C GLU A 23 -6.48 22.42 5.32
N VAL A 24 -7.18 21.32 5.66
CA VAL A 24 -7.81 20.45 4.65
C VAL A 24 -9.29 20.81 4.44
N LEU A 25 -10.08 20.87 5.52
CA LEU A 25 -11.53 21.08 5.44
C LEU A 25 -11.95 22.44 4.87
N PRO A 26 -11.29 23.59 5.17
CA PRO A 26 -11.69 24.87 4.61
C PRO A 26 -11.56 24.93 3.08
N CYS A 27 -10.67 24.11 2.54
CA CYS A 27 -10.39 24.00 1.12
C CYS A 27 -11.03 22.76 0.49
N TYR A 28 -11.86 22.03 1.24
CA TYR A 28 -12.57 20.85 0.78
C TYR A 28 -13.74 21.26 -0.14
N GLY A 29 -13.58 21.03 -1.43
CA GLY A 29 -14.52 21.35 -2.49
C GLY A 29 -14.89 20.11 -3.28
N ASN A 30 -16.11 20.09 -3.81
CA ASN A 30 -16.57 18.99 -4.66
C ASN A 30 -15.72 18.92 -5.94
N THR A 31 -15.30 17.70 -6.28
CA THR A 31 -14.21 17.45 -7.24
C THR A 31 -14.70 17.40 -8.67
N HIS A 32 -15.99 17.63 -8.88
CA HIS A 32 -16.70 17.58 -10.16
C HIS A 32 -16.81 18.98 -10.80
N THR A 33 -16.24 20.02 -10.18
CA THR A 33 -16.35 21.40 -10.65
C THR A 33 -14.99 22.08 -10.55
N THR A 34 -14.27 22.16 -11.66
CA THR A 34 -12.90 22.72 -11.78
C THR A 34 -12.83 24.25 -11.70
N THR A 35 -13.94 24.93 -11.37
CA THR A 35 -14.09 26.38 -11.55
C THR A 35 -13.75 27.24 -10.31
N SER A 36 -13.54 26.66 -9.13
CA SER A 36 -13.17 27.40 -7.91
C SER A 36 -11.77 27.04 -7.39
N ILE A 37 -11.11 28.02 -6.75
CA ILE A 37 -9.80 27.88 -6.09
C ILE A 37 -9.81 26.70 -5.08
N THR A 38 -10.94 26.49 -4.40
CA THR A 38 -11.14 25.38 -3.45
C THR A 38 -11.18 24.00 -4.12
N SER A 39 -11.75 23.88 -5.32
CA SER A 39 -11.75 22.62 -6.07
C SER A 39 -10.39 22.24 -6.64
N LEU A 40 -9.58 23.25 -7.03
CA LEU A 40 -8.18 23.04 -7.43
C LEU A 40 -7.36 22.54 -6.23
N GLN A 41 -7.49 23.17 -5.07
CA GLN A 41 -6.77 22.76 -3.86
C GLN A 41 -7.19 21.39 -3.34
N SER A 42 -8.49 21.05 -3.38
CA SER A 42 -8.98 19.69 -3.10
C SER A 42 -8.48 18.63 -4.06
N THR A 43 -8.13 19.02 -5.28
CA THR A 43 -7.48 18.13 -6.24
C THR A 43 -5.98 18.01 -5.95
N LEU A 44 -5.32 19.04 -5.41
CA LEU A 44 -3.92 18.95 -4.94
C LEU A 44 -3.74 17.96 -3.78
N TYR A 45 -4.70 17.90 -2.85
CA TYR A 45 -4.63 16.97 -1.72
C TYR A 45 -4.96 15.51 -2.07
N ARG A 46 -5.67 15.24 -3.18
CA ARG A 46 -6.05 13.89 -3.60
C ARG A 46 -5.17 13.40 -4.76
N PRO A 47 -4.54 12.23 -4.66
CA PRO A 47 -3.94 11.59 -5.82
C PRO A 47 -5.05 11.08 -6.75
N LEU A 48 -5.47 11.89 -7.72
CA LEU A 48 -6.41 11.45 -8.76
C LEU A 48 -5.67 10.57 -9.77
N ASN A 49 -6.25 9.42 -10.12
CA ASN A 49 -5.71 8.48 -11.13
C ASN A 49 -5.97 8.93 -12.58
N ILE A 50 -6.16 10.22 -12.82
CA ILE A 50 -6.31 10.77 -14.18
C ILE A 50 -5.05 11.57 -14.48
N GLY A 51 -4.51 11.36 -15.67
CA GLY A 51 -3.26 11.95 -16.14
C GLY A 51 -3.15 13.46 -15.88
N ASP A 52 -1.89 13.87 -15.76
CA ASP A 52 -1.42 15.24 -15.95
C ASP A 52 -1.35 16.20 -14.74
N PHE A 53 -0.16 16.14 -14.13
CA PHE A 53 0.80 17.26 -14.05
C PHE A 53 0.81 18.21 -12.84
N TYR A 54 -0.21 18.30 -11.97
CA TYR A 54 -0.09 19.24 -10.81
C TYR A 54 -0.25 18.66 -9.39
N SER A 55 -0.93 17.52 -9.15
CA SER A 55 -1.08 16.96 -7.78
C SER A 55 -0.01 15.93 -7.36
N ARG A 56 1.14 15.88 -8.04
CA ARG A 56 2.05 14.71 -7.95
C ARG A 56 3.23 14.80 -6.98
N HIS A 57 3.58 15.95 -6.41
CA HIS A 57 4.86 16.08 -5.73
C HIS A 57 4.77 15.89 -4.21
N GLU A 58 4.21 16.80 -3.43
CA GLU A 58 4.49 16.84 -1.97
C GLU A 58 4.24 15.51 -1.22
N ALA A 59 3.03 14.94 -1.28
CA ALA A 59 2.74 13.71 -0.54
C ALA A 59 3.57 12.52 -1.07
N LYS A 60 3.69 12.39 -2.40
CA LYS A 60 4.49 11.29 -2.97
C LYS A 60 5.96 11.46 -2.67
N ASP A 61 6.50 12.67 -2.72
CA ASP A 61 7.89 12.99 -2.43
C ASP A 61 8.22 12.72 -0.97
N ILE A 62 7.31 13.08 -0.04
CA ILE A 62 7.45 12.72 1.38
C ILE A 62 7.56 11.20 1.53
N PHE A 63 6.68 10.42 0.88
CA PHE A 63 6.76 8.96 0.93
C PHE A 63 8.02 8.42 0.25
N ARG A 64 8.42 8.97 -0.89
CA ARG A 64 9.65 8.57 -1.61
C ARG A 64 10.88 8.77 -0.74
N ASN A 65 10.99 9.93 -0.10
CA ASN A 65 12.08 10.25 0.79
C ASN A 65 12.06 9.36 2.04
N ALA A 66 10.87 9.11 2.62
CA ALA A 66 10.72 8.26 3.81
C ALA A 66 11.13 6.79 3.57
N VAL A 67 10.97 6.27 2.35
CA VAL A 67 11.35 4.90 2.00
C VAL A 67 12.65 4.83 1.17
N HIS A 68 13.34 5.96 0.99
CA HIS A 68 14.52 6.10 0.14
C HIS A 68 14.33 5.56 -1.30
N ALA A 69 13.17 5.84 -1.90
CA ALA A 69 12.86 5.46 -3.28
C ALA A 69 13.71 6.24 -4.30
N SER A 70 14.30 5.52 -5.25
CA SER A 70 15.07 6.07 -6.37
C SER A 70 14.17 6.50 -7.53
N GLU A 71 14.70 7.23 -8.51
CA GLU A 71 13.96 7.64 -9.73
C GLU A 71 13.37 6.48 -10.54
N HIS A 72 13.89 5.26 -10.35
CA HIS A 72 13.38 4.05 -11.00
C HIS A 72 12.20 3.41 -10.25
N ASP A 73 11.91 3.86 -9.02
CA ASP A 73 10.85 3.30 -8.19
C ASP A 73 9.53 4.06 -8.37
N ALA A 74 8.42 3.32 -8.44
CA ALA A 74 7.08 3.90 -8.54
C ALA A 74 6.37 3.90 -7.17
N VAL A 75 5.81 5.06 -6.77
CA VAL A 75 4.95 5.18 -5.60
C VAL A 75 3.48 5.21 -6.03
N ILE A 76 2.76 4.14 -5.67
CA ILE A 76 1.37 3.90 -6.04
C ILE A 76 0.51 3.92 -4.78
N PHE A 77 -0.51 4.80 -4.77
CA PHE A 77 -1.48 4.80 -3.70
C PHE A 77 -2.45 3.63 -3.85
N ALA A 78 -2.36 2.69 -2.91
CA ALA A 78 -3.15 1.47 -2.90
C ALA A 78 -4.62 1.68 -2.48
N GLY A 79 -4.93 2.79 -1.80
CA GLY A 79 -6.23 3.02 -1.18
C GLY A 79 -6.23 2.52 0.26
N HIS A 80 -7.07 1.54 0.59
CA HIS A 80 -7.35 1.11 1.95
C HIS A 80 -6.27 0.17 2.52
N GLY A 81 -5.20 0.76 3.05
CA GLY A 81 -4.19 0.07 3.85
C GLY A 81 -3.40 -1.03 3.11
N CYS A 82 -2.72 -1.87 3.89
CA CYS A 82 -1.82 -2.91 3.37
C CYS A 82 -2.56 -4.01 2.58
N THR A 83 -3.76 -4.38 3.01
CA THR A 83 -4.59 -5.38 2.30
C THR A 83 -4.89 -4.92 0.87
N GLY A 84 -5.36 -3.68 0.71
CA GLY A 84 -5.61 -3.12 -0.62
C GLY A 84 -4.36 -3.04 -1.49
N ALA A 85 -3.19 -2.82 -0.88
CA ALA A 85 -1.91 -2.81 -1.59
C ALA A 85 -1.54 -4.18 -2.15
N VAL A 86 -1.68 -5.24 -1.36
CA VAL A 86 -1.40 -6.63 -1.79
C VAL A 86 -2.35 -7.02 -2.93
N HIS A 87 -3.64 -6.75 -2.81
CA HIS A 87 -4.59 -7.00 -3.90
C HIS A 87 -4.19 -6.24 -5.17
N LYS A 88 -3.89 -4.94 -5.07
CA LYS A 88 -3.49 -4.12 -6.22
C LYS A 88 -2.22 -4.66 -6.88
N LEU A 89 -1.24 -5.11 -6.10
CA LEU A 89 -0.03 -5.74 -6.61
C LEU A 89 -0.36 -7.02 -7.40
N ILE A 90 -1.14 -7.92 -6.82
CA ILE A 90 -1.55 -9.18 -7.47
C ILE A 90 -2.29 -8.90 -8.79
N HIS A 91 -3.18 -7.91 -8.79
CA HIS A 91 -3.90 -7.50 -10.00
C HIS A 91 -2.97 -6.88 -11.05
N ALA A 92 -1.97 -6.09 -10.64
CA ALA A 92 -1.04 -5.46 -11.56
C ALA A 92 -0.03 -6.45 -12.18
N LEU A 93 0.25 -7.57 -11.52
CA LEU A 93 1.13 -8.62 -12.05
C LEU A 93 0.49 -9.45 -13.18
N ASP A 94 -0.84 -9.41 -13.30
CA ASP A 94 -1.63 -10.09 -14.36
C ASP A 94 -1.14 -11.51 -14.70
N LEU A 95 -0.97 -12.33 -13.66
CA LEU A 95 -0.42 -13.67 -13.81
C LEU A 95 -1.43 -14.61 -14.46
N ALA A 96 -1.05 -15.17 -15.61
CA ALA A 96 -1.86 -16.14 -16.35
C ALA A 96 -2.01 -17.49 -15.61
N GLU A 97 -1.00 -17.85 -14.82
CA GLU A 97 -0.97 -19.09 -14.04
C GLU A 97 -0.69 -18.80 -12.56
N PRO A 98 -1.18 -19.66 -11.63
CA PRO A 98 -0.95 -19.47 -10.20
C PRO A 98 0.55 -19.52 -9.85
N PRO A 99 1.11 -18.49 -9.20
CA PRO A 99 2.53 -18.46 -8.87
C PRO A 99 2.87 -19.36 -7.68
N ILE A 100 4.16 -19.64 -7.51
CA ILE A 100 4.73 -20.12 -6.24
C ILE A 100 5.14 -18.89 -5.43
N VAL A 101 4.56 -18.72 -4.24
CA VAL A 101 4.81 -17.55 -3.37
C VAL A 101 5.59 -18.01 -2.14
N PHE A 102 6.76 -17.42 -1.93
CA PHE A 102 7.57 -17.67 -0.74
C PHE A 102 7.23 -16.64 0.32
N VAL A 103 6.86 -17.12 1.50
CA VAL A 103 6.43 -16.27 2.61
C VAL A 103 7.23 -16.57 3.88
N GLY A 104 7.37 -15.57 4.73
CA GLY A 104 7.98 -15.73 6.05
C GLY A 104 7.08 -16.52 7.02
N PRO A 105 7.63 -16.97 8.16
CA PRO A 105 6.90 -17.79 9.12
C PRO A 105 5.82 -17.05 9.92
N CYS A 106 5.82 -15.71 9.93
CA CYS A 106 4.92 -14.88 10.74
C CYS A 106 4.20 -13.81 9.91
N GLU A 107 3.77 -14.16 8.69
CA GLU A 107 3.03 -13.24 7.83
C GLU A 107 1.60 -12.99 8.33
N HIS A 108 1.15 -11.75 8.17
CA HIS A 108 -0.23 -11.40 8.47
C HIS A 108 -1.20 -12.04 7.47
N HIS A 109 -2.39 -12.45 7.91
CA HIS A 109 -3.37 -13.14 7.07
C HIS A 109 -3.78 -12.32 5.83
N SER A 110 -3.80 -10.98 5.92
CA SER A 110 -4.11 -10.11 4.78
C SER A 110 -3.06 -10.15 3.67
N ASN A 111 -1.84 -10.61 3.96
CA ASN A 111 -0.83 -10.88 2.95
C ASN A 111 -1.05 -12.26 2.32
N LEU A 112 -1.46 -13.27 3.09
CA LEU A 112 -1.55 -14.66 2.64
C LEU A 112 -2.83 -15.00 1.85
N LEU A 113 -3.99 -14.52 2.32
CA LEU A 113 -5.29 -14.86 1.74
C LEU A 113 -5.39 -14.50 0.25
N PRO A 114 -4.96 -13.31 -0.21
CA PRO A 114 -5.09 -12.94 -1.62
C PRO A 114 -4.34 -13.89 -2.58
N TRP A 115 -3.19 -14.42 -2.16
CA TRP A 115 -2.44 -15.40 -2.96
C TRP A 115 -3.15 -16.76 -3.00
N ARG A 116 -3.68 -17.22 -1.86
CA ARG A 116 -4.41 -18.50 -1.76
C ARG A 116 -5.70 -18.49 -2.57
N GLU A 117 -6.45 -17.40 -2.56
CA GLU A 117 -7.66 -17.23 -3.36
C GLU A 117 -7.38 -17.31 -4.87
N ARG A 118 -6.15 -16.97 -5.30
CA ARG A 118 -5.68 -17.12 -6.69
C ARG A 118 -5.07 -18.49 -7.00
N GLY A 119 -5.14 -19.44 -6.07
CA GLY A 119 -4.59 -20.78 -6.23
C GLY A 119 -3.07 -20.87 -6.16
N ALA A 120 -2.39 -19.83 -5.65
CA ALA A 120 -0.94 -19.82 -5.54
C ALA A 120 -0.44 -20.89 -4.55
N LYS A 121 0.66 -21.55 -4.88
CA LYS A 121 1.33 -22.48 -3.96
C LYS A 121 2.19 -21.67 -2.98
N VAL A 122 1.69 -21.49 -1.76
CA VAL A 122 2.39 -20.77 -0.70
C VAL A 122 3.35 -21.71 0.02
N SER A 123 4.64 -21.36 0.02
CA SER A 123 5.68 -22.12 0.74
C SER A 123 6.23 -21.29 1.89
N ASP A 124 5.88 -21.69 3.11
CA ASP A 124 6.40 -21.07 4.33
C ASP A 124 7.86 -21.50 4.52
N LYS A 125 8.80 -20.54 4.53
CA LYS A 125 10.18 -20.84 4.91
C LYS A 125 10.29 -20.77 6.42
N THR A 126 10.10 -21.91 7.09
CA THR A 126 10.66 -22.09 8.43
C THR A 126 12.18 -22.02 8.29
N TRP A 127 12.82 -21.02 8.89
CA TRP A 127 14.28 -20.92 8.97
C TRP A 127 14.82 -22.05 9.85
N ASN A 128 14.83 -23.28 9.34
CA ASN A 128 15.70 -24.33 9.85
C ASN A 128 17.00 -24.20 9.05
N SER A 129 18.12 -24.10 9.76
CA SER A 129 19.50 -23.86 9.29
C SER A 129 20.06 -24.87 8.27
N HIS A 130 19.23 -25.74 7.70
CA HIS A 130 19.65 -26.88 6.88
C HIS A 130 18.96 -27.03 5.51
N CYS A 131 17.97 -26.21 5.14
CA CYS A 131 17.24 -26.45 3.88
C CYS A 131 17.64 -25.44 2.79
N SER A 132 18.49 -25.88 1.85
CA SER A 132 18.83 -25.10 0.66
C SER A 132 17.71 -25.18 -0.38
N ILE A 133 17.42 -24.05 -1.03
CA ILE A 133 16.36 -23.84 -2.03
C ILE A 133 16.44 -24.83 -3.22
N LYS A 134 17.58 -25.47 -3.44
CA LYS A 134 17.79 -26.37 -4.58
C LYS A 134 17.09 -27.73 -4.47
N GLU A 135 16.71 -28.19 -3.28
CA GLU A 135 16.25 -29.57 -3.11
C GLU A 135 14.77 -29.81 -3.45
N ARG A 136 13.92 -28.77 -3.42
CA ARG A 136 12.47 -28.94 -3.69
C ARG A 136 12.04 -28.66 -5.13
N LEU A 137 12.86 -27.99 -5.94
CA LEU A 137 12.53 -27.78 -7.37
C LEU A 137 12.67 -29.08 -8.20
N ASN A 138 13.49 -30.03 -7.74
CA ASN A 138 13.69 -31.31 -8.42
C ASN A 138 12.67 -32.41 -8.02
N GLN A 139 11.69 -32.11 -7.17
CA GLN A 139 10.66 -33.08 -6.75
C GLN A 139 9.30 -32.82 -7.41
N SER A 140 9.21 -31.85 -8.32
CA SER A 140 7.99 -31.54 -9.08
C SER A 140 8.26 -31.54 -10.59
N SER A 141 8.97 -32.57 -11.07
CA SER A 141 9.18 -32.87 -12.49
C SER A 141 8.74 -34.30 -12.78
#